data_AF-T0TIZ0-F1
#
_entry.id   AF-T0TIZ0-F1
#
_cell.length_a   1.000
_cell.length_b   1.000
_cell.length_c   1.000
_cell.angle_alpha   90.00
_cell.angle_beta   90.00
_cell.angle_gamma   90.00
#
_symmetry.space_group_name_H-M   'P 1'
#
loop_
_entity.id
_entity.type
_entity.pdbx_description
1 polymer ?
#
loop_
_entity_poly.entity_id
_entity_poly.type
_entity_poly.pdbx_seq_one_letter_code
_entity_poly.pdbx_strand_id
1 'polypeptide(L)'
;MGEENRKADTLDKYYLVPAFVHPRDDKSFDRMFPTMSTPEGKSYVPAFSNLQSFAKWYNHKDFGTPFRKAQGSILTWRLADIYQPGHGENDIDETVGVAINPFDNQQILVDWSEIDE
;
A
#
# COMPACT_ATOMS: atom_id res chain seq x y z
N MET A 1 2.01 4.98 14.91
CA MET A 1 2.70 3.68 14.91
C MET A 1 3.57 3.54 16.14
N GLY A 2 3.52 2.38 16.80
CA GLY A 2 4.24 2.10 18.04
C GLY A 2 5.76 2.03 17.88
N GLU A 3 6.48 1.90 18.99
CA GLU A 3 7.94 1.68 18.97
C GLU A 3 8.31 0.28 18.46
N GLU A 4 7.53 -0.74 18.80
CA GLU A 4 7.71 -2.12 18.30
C GLU A 4 7.71 -2.15 16.77
N ASN A 5 6.71 -1.51 16.15
CA ASN A 5 6.57 -1.45 14.71
C ASN A 5 7.74 -0.70 14.04
N ARG A 6 8.32 0.28 14.72
CA ARG A 6 9.47 1.04 14.19
C ARG A 6 10.74 0.21 14.16
N LYS A 7 10.90 -0.73 15.10
CA LYS A 7 12.06 -1.62 15.22
C LYS A 7 11.92 -2.90 14.39
N ALA A 8 10.70 -3.26 13.98
CA ALA A 8 10.43 -4.40 13.13
C ALA A 8 11.14 -4.29 11.77
N ASP A 9 11.52 -5.44 11.24
CA ASP A 9 12.05 -5.60 9.89
C ASP A 9 11.00 -5.22 8.83
N THR A 10 11.46 -5.01 7.60
CA THR A 10 10.62 -4.47 6.51
C THR A 10 9.38 -5.33 6.23
N LEU A 11 9.49 -6.66 6.28
CA LEU A 11 8.36 -7.55 5.99
C LEU A 11 7.35 -7.64 7.16
N ASP A 12 7.84 -7.51 8.40
CA ASP A 12 7.04 -7.65 9.63
C ASP A 12 6.36 -6.35 10.07
N LYS A 13 6.76 -5.22 9.48
CA LYS A 13 6.24 -3.91 9.82
C LYS A 13 4.81 -3.74 9.29
N TYR A 14 3.97 -3.10 10.10
CA TYR A 14 2.70 -2.55 9.67
C TYR A 14 2.90 -1.21 8.98
N TYR A 15 2.21 -1.03 7.86
CA TYR A 15 2.22 0.14 7.01
C TYR A 15 0.83 0.75 6.94
N LEU A 16 0.77 2.06 6.67
CA LEU A 16 -0.45 2.70 6.18
C LEU A 16 -0.54 2.40 4.69
N VAL A 17 -1.63 1.77 4.26
CA VAL A 17 -1.83 1.34 2.88
C VAL A 17 -3.14 1.95 2.36
N PRO A 18 -3.09 2.88 1.39
CA PRO A 18 -4.29 3.40 0.77
C PRO A 18 -4.98 2.32 -0.06
N ALA A 19 -6.30 2.14 0.10
CA ALA A 19 -7.08 1.17 -0.66
C ALA A 19 -8.50 1.68 -0.93
N PHE A 20 -9.11 1.21 -2.00
CA PHE A 20 -10.54 1.31 -2.27
C PHE A 20 -11.17 -0.01 -1.89
N VAL A 21 -12.06 0.00 -0.89
CA VAL A 21 -12.66 -1.21 -0.33
C VAL A 21 -14.10 -1.32 -0.82
N HIS A 22 -14.40 -2.40 -1.54
CA HIS A 22 -15.72 -2.69 -2.07
C HIS A 22 -16.27 -3.94 -1.38
N PRO A 23 -17.37 -3.83 -0.62
CA PRO A 23 -18.01 -5.00 -0.04
C PRO A 23 -18.64 -5.89 -1.13
N ARG A 24 -18.50 -7.20 -0.98
CA ARG A 24 -19.14 -8.22 -1.82
C ARG A 24 -20.39 -8.78 -1.13
N ASP A 25 -21.27 -9.41 -1.91
CA ASP A 25 -22.52 -10.01 -1.42
C ASP A 25 -22.30 -11.16 -0.41
N ASP A 26 -21.17 -11.85 -0.52
CA ASP A 26 -20.75 -12.93 0.39
C ASP A 26 -20.13 -12.41 1.71
N LYS A 27 -20.21 -11.09 1.95
CA LYS A 27 -19.61 -10.35 3.08
C LYS A 27 -18.08 -10.30 3.05
N SER A 28 -17.45 -10.74 1.96
CA SER A 28 -16.03 -10.48 1.71
C SER A 28 -15.82 -9.10 1.10
N PHE A 29 -14.56 -8.76 0.84
CA PHE A 29 -14.17 -7.44 0.37
C PHE A 29 -13.22 -7.56 -0.81
N ASP A 30 -13.51 -6.78 -1.85
CA ASP A 30 -12.56 -6.43 -2.89
C ASP A 30 -11.77 -5.22 -2.48
N ARG A 31 -10.45 -5.28 -2.68
CA ARG A 31 -9.58 -4.12 -2.51
C ARG A 31 -8.81 -3.85 -3.77
N MET A 32 -8.97 -2.63 -4.26
CA MET A 32 -8.10 -2.06 -5.28
C MET A 32 -7.16 -1.06 -4.62
N PHE A 33 -5.96 -0.92 -5.15
CA PHE A 33 -4.96 0.00 -4.61
C PHE A 33 -4.68 1.10 -5.65
N PRO A 34 -4.51 2.37 -5.22
CA PRO A 34 -3.88 3.34 -6.10
C PRO A 34 -2.46 2.87 -6.40
N THR A 35 -2.00 3.00 -7.63
CA THR A 35 -0.66 2.57 -8.04
C THR A 35 0.20 3.76 -8.41
N MET A 36 1.52 3.58 -8.28
CA MET A 36 2.52 4.53 -8.77
C MET A 36 3.43 3.80 -9.74
N SER A 37 3.56 4.33 -10.94
CA SER A 37 4.40 3.73 -11.98
C SER A 37 5.77 4.40 -12.06
N THR A 38 6.82 3.60 -12.23
CA THR A 38 8.15 4.11 -12.56
C THR A 38 8.19 4.58 -14.03
N PRO A 39 9.20 5.37 -14.45
CA PRO A 39 9.36 5.77 -15.85
C PRO A 39 9.46 4.57 -16.82
N GLU A 40 9.91 3.41 -16.33
CA GLU A 40 10.01 2.16 -17.08
C GLU A 40 8.67 1.41 -17.17
N GLY A 41 7.60 1.94 -16.58
CA GLY A 41 6.25 1.38 -16.64
C GLY A 41 5.93 0.34 -15.56
N LYS A 42 6.81 0.11 -14.58
CA LYS A 42 6.51 -0.81 -13.46
C LYS A 42 5.60 -0.13 -12.44
N SER A 43 4.47 -0.76 -12.12
CA SER A 43 3.50 -0.24 -11.15
C SER A 43 3.68 -0.86 -9.77
N TYR A 44 3.64 -0.03 -8.73
CA TYR A 44 3.76 -0.46 -7.33
C TYR A 44 2.61 0.07 -6.47
N VAL A 45 2.22 -0.71 -5.47
CA VAL A 45 1.29 -0.28 -4.41
C VAL A 45 2.06 0.61 -3.42
N PRO A 46 1.58 1.82 -3.09
CA PRO A 46 2.25 2.68 -2.12
C PRO A 46 1.95 2.24 -0.68
N ALA A 47 3.00 2.11 0.14
CA ALA A 47 2.89 1.82 1.56
C ALA A 47 3.71 2.82 2.39
N PHE A 48 3.24 3.17 3.59
CA PHE A 48 3.89 4.20 4.41
C PHE A 48 4.21 3.71 5.80
N SER A 49 5.49 3.77 6.15
CA SER A 49 6.02 3.36 7.44
C SER A 49 5.79 4.38 8.56
N ASN A 50 5.37 5.60 8.22
CA ASN A 50 5.15 6.69 9.16
C ASN A 50 4.19 7.74 8.59
N LEU A 51 3.65 8.58 9.48
CA LEU A 51 2.67 9.61 9.11
C LEU A 51 3.25 10.74 8.25
N GLN A 52 4.54 11.05 8.36
CA GLN A 52 5.16 12.14 7.62
C GLN A 52 5.27 11.78 6.13
N SER A 53 5.76 10.58 5.82
CA SER A 53 5.81 10.06 4.45
C SER A 53 4.40 9.89 3.87
N PHE A 54 3.45 9.39 4.66
CA PHE A 54 2.05 9.30 4.26
C PHE A 54 1.45 10.68 3.92
N ALA A 55 1.70 11.70 4.75
CA ALA A 55 1.18 13.04 4.52
C ALA A 55 1.68 13.66 3.21
N LYS A 56 2.90 13.35 2.77
CA LYS A 56 3.42 13.78 1.45
C LYS A 56 2.55 13.23 0.31
N TRP A 57 2.28 11.92 0.33
CA TRP A 57 1.43 11.29 -0.68
C TRP A 57 -0.02 11.76 -0.59
N TYR A 58 -0.58 11.79 0.62
CA TYR A 58 -1.97 12.16 0.87
C TYR A 58 -2.21 13.60 0.41
N ASN A 59 -1.30 14.52 0.64
CA ASN A 59 -1.47 15.91 0.20
C ASN A 59 -1.10 16.15 -1.28
N HIS A 60 -0.60 15.14 -1.99
CA HIS A 60 -0.28 15.27 -3.40
C HIS A 60 -1.55 15.44 -4.25
N LYS A 61 -1.52 16.41 -5.17
CA LYS A 61 -2.66 16.75 -6.04
C LYS A 61 -3.06 15.61 -7.00
N ASP A 62 -2.07 14.83 -7.45
CA ASP A 62 -2.30 13.78 -8.45
C ASP A 62 -2.58 12.42 -7.83
N PHE A 63 -2.36 12.24 -6.52
CA PHE A 63 -2.55 10.95 -5.85
C PHE A 63 -3.55 11.04 -4.70
N GLY A 64 -3.19 11.70 -3.60
CA GLY A 64 -4.05 11.72 -2.42
C GLY A 64 -5.32 12.56 -2.58
N THR A 65 -5.34 13.55 -3.47
CA THR A 65 -6.57 14.31 -3.77
C THR A 65 -7.65 13.48 -4.47
N PRO A 66 -7.39 12.80 -5.60
CA PRO A 66 -8.37 11.90 -6.20
C PRO A 66 -8.77 10.76 -5.25
N PHE A 67 -7.81 10.19 -4.51
CA PHE A 67 -8.07 9.16 -3.50
C PHE A 67 -9.10 9.62 -2.44
N ARG A 68 -8.93 10.83 -1.89
CA ARG A 68 -9.90 11.41 -0.95
C ARG A 68 -11.27 11.62 -1.57
N LYS A 69 -11.32 12.15 -2.80
CA LYS A 69 -12.59 12.42 -3.50
C LYS A 69 -13.38 11.13 -3.73
N ALA A 70 -12.67 10.04 -4.02
CA ALA A 70 -13.23 8.71 -4.18
C ALA A 70 -13.46 7.97 -2.84
N GLN A 71 -13.33 8.65 -1.69
CA GLN A 71 -13.57 8.09 -0.36
C GLN A 71 -12.72 6.85 -0.05
N GLY A 72 -11.47 6.84 -0.51
CA GLY A 72 -10.54 5.76 -0.21
C GLY A 72 -10.28 5.58 1.28
N SER A 73 -9.96 4.35 1.66
CA SER A 73 -9.70 3.92 3.03
C SER A 73 -8.21 3.70 3.29
N ILE A 74 -7.75 3.97 4.51
CA ILE A 74 -6.38 3.68 4.91
C ILE A 74 -6.39 2.40 5.76
N LEU A 75 -5.75 1.35 5.25
CA LEU A 75 -5.55 0.09 5.96
C LEU A 75 -4.25 0.15 6.76
N THR A 76 -4.17 -0.60 7.86
CA THR A 76 -2.94 -0.77 8.64
C THR A 76 -2.48 -2.21 8.53
N TRP A 77 -1.67 -2.51 7.52
CA TRP A 77 -1.38 -3.88 7.04
C TRP A 77 0.13 -4.12 6.88
N ARG A 78 0.56 -5.38 6.99
CA ARG A 78 1.90 -5.83 6.58
C ARG A 78 1.94 -6.04 5.08
N LEU A 79 3.14 -6.15 4.50
CA LEU A 79 3.28 -6.39 3.06
C LEU A 79 2.65 -7.72 2.63
N ALA A 80 2.80 -8.76 3.44
CA ALA A 80 2.17 -10.07 3.23
C ALA A 80 0.64 -9.98 3.19
N ASP A 81 0.02 -9.07 3.95
CA ASP A 81 -1.44 -8.91 3.94
C ASP A 81 -1.94 -8.23 2.64
N ILE A 82 -1.07 -7.48 1.95
CA ILE A 82 -1.34 -6.90 0.61
C ILE A 82 -1.20 -7.99 -0.46
N TYR A 83 -0.17 -8.84 -0.37
CA TYR A 83 0.04 -9.93 -1.32
C TYR A 83 -1.05 -11.01 -1.19
N GLN A 84 -1.31 -11.46 0.04
CA GLN A 84 -2.27 -12.51 0.33
C GLN A 84 -3.16 -12.11 1.52
N PRO A 85 -4.33 -11.48 1.27
CA PRO A 85 -5.20 -11.04 2.34
C PRO A 85 -5.86 -12.23 3.04
N GLY A 86 -6.01 -12.15 4.37
CA GLY A 86 -6.68 -13.21 5.14
C GLY A 86 -8.18 -13.38 4.88
N HIS A 87 -8.84 -12.41 4.23
CA HIS A 87 -10.25 -12.49 3.85
C HIS A 87 -10.57 -11.54 2.69
N GLY A 88 -11.26 -12.03 1.65
CA GLY A 88 -11.54 -11.29 0.42
C GLY A 88 -10.35 -11.32 -0.55
N GLU A 89 -10.36 -10.44 -1.54
CA GLU A 89 -9.37 -10.39 -2.62
C GLU A 89 -8.73 -9.01 -2.74
N ASN A 90 -7.53 -8.99 -3.29
CA ASN A 90 -6.75 -7.80 -3.57
C ASN A 90 -6.42 -7.80 -5.06
N ASP A 91 -6.78 -6.72 -5.76
CA ASP A 91 -6.43 -6.53 -7.17
C ASP A 91 -5.01 -5.97 -7.27
N ILE A 92 -4.03 -6.88 -7.46
CA ILE A 92 -2.60 -6.57 -7.52
C ILE A 92 -1.91 -7.15 -8.76
N ASP A 93 -2.63 -7.83 -9.65
CA ASP A 93 -2.07 -8.58 -10.80
C ASP A 93 -1.29 -7.68 -11.77
N GLU A 94 -1.66 -6.39 -11.85
CA GLU A 94 -0.96 -5.40 -12.68
C GLU A 94 0.21 -4.71 -11.98
N THR A 95 0.54 -5.12 -10.75
CA THR A 95 1.61 -4.52 -9.94
C THR A 95 2.79 -5.46 -9.78
N VAL A 96 3.98 -4.89 -9.67
CA VAL A 96 5.24 -5.65 -9.49
C VAL A 96 5.56 -5.84 -8.00
N GLY A 97 5.05 -4.97 -7.14
CA GLY A 97 5.40 -4.96 -5.73
C GLY A 97 4.83 -3.79 -4.95
N VAL A 98 5.49 -3.48 -3.84
CA VAL A 98 5.20 -2.34 -2.96
C VAL A 98 6.30 -1.30 -3.04
N ALA A 99 5.91 -0.03 -3.15
CA ALA A 99 6.79 1.11 -2.97
C ALA A 99 6.59 1.72 -1.58
N ILE A 100 7.57 1.57 -0.71
CA ILE A 100 7.55 2.07 0.66
C ILE A 100 8.10 3.50 0.71
N ASN A 101 7.29 4.41 1.24
CA ASN A 101 7.58 5.85 1.32
C ASN A 101 8.04 6.46 -0.04
N PRO A 102 7.25 6.34 -1.12
CA PRO A 102 7.67 6.66 -2.50
C PRO A 102 8.04 8.14 -2.73
N PHE A 103 7.64 9.04 -1.83
CA PHE A 103 7.97 10.48 -1.89
C PHE A 103 9.17 10.88 -1.01
N ASP A 104 9.84 9.91 -0.39
CA ASP A 104 11.04 10.13 0.39
C ASP A 104 12.29 9.88 -0.46
N ASN A 105 13.41 10.52 -0.09
CA ASN A 105 14.69 10.33 -0.79
C ASN A 105 15.19 8.88 -0.69
N GLN A 106 14.79 8.15 0.36
CA GLN A 106 15.14 6.76 0.61
C GLN A 106 13.89 5.89 0.53
N GLN A 107 13.22 5.90 -0.63
CA GLN A 107 12.17 4.92 -0.91
C GLN A 107 12.75 3.50 -0.97
N ILE A 108 11.92 2.51 -0.66
CA ILE A 108 12.27 1.08 -0.79
C ILE A 108 11.24 0.46 -1.74
N LEU A 109 11.72 -0.27 -2.74
CA LEU A 109 10.89 -1.11 -3.59
C LEU A 109 11.04 -2.56 -3.11
N VAL A 110 9.93 -3.25 -2.94
CA VAL A 110 9.89 -4.67 -2.56
C VAL A 110 9.03 -5.37 -3.60
N ASP A 111 9.63 -6.28 -4.36
CA ASP A 111 8.91 -7.02 -5.40
C ASP A 111 8.07 -8.15 -4.77
N TRP A 112 6.97 -8.55 -5.40
CA TRP A 112 6.11 -9.62 -4.86
C TRP A 112 6.85 -10.94 -4.68
N SER A 113 7.85 -11.21 -5.53
CA SER A 113 8.70 -12.40 -5.40
C SER A 113 9.54 -12.43 -4.12
N GLU A 114 9.77 -11.29 -3.46
CA GLU A 114 10.47 -11.23 -2.16
C GLU A 114 9.51 -11.47 -0.97
N ILE A 115 8.20 -11.47 -1.21
CA ILE A 115 7.15 -11.66 -0.19
C ILE A 115 6.59 -13.09 -0.25
N ASP A 116 6.67 -13.74 -1.41
CA ASP A 116 6.23 -15.13 -1.64
C ASP A 116 7.24 -16.19 -1.13
N GLU A 117 8.45 -15.80 -0.73
CA GLU A 117 9.49 -16.68 -0.13
C GLU A 117 9.33 -16.87 1.39
#